data_AF-A0A929ST62-F1
#
_entry.id   AF-A0A929ST62-F1
#
_cell.length_a   1.000
_cell.length_b   1.000
_cell.length_c   1.000
_cell.angle_alpha   90.00
_cell.angle_beta   90.00
_cell.angle_gamma   90.00
#
_symmetry.space_group_name_H-M   'P 1'
#
loop_
_entity.id
_entity.type
_entity.pdbx_description
1 polymer ?
#
loop_
_entity_poly.entity_id
_entity_poly.type
_entity_poly.pdbx_seq_one_letter_code
_entity_poly.pdbx_strand_id
1 'polypeptide(L)'
;MFGHIQCVNGYSKDLAKAVFEQKTMMNFDAFLYILGIPIMILTLLLLGVNTVFYLMGEMSISDLGINYLRYIFATFITPMLSAIGIILLEGKKLKPMWKAILMYPIFMGSWIVINIKSILFPNKKWDKITHSKSVGIDEINH
;
A
#
# COMPACT_ATOMS: atom_id res chain seq x y z
N MET A 1 10.34 0.74 -3.49
CA MET A 1 9.44 0.46 -4.64
C MET A 1 10.10 -0.42 -5.71
N PHE A 2 11.36 -0.18 -6.11
CA PHE A 2 12.06 -1.03 -7.09
C PHE A 2 12.04 -2.53 -6.75
N GLY A 3 12.31 -2.89 -5.49
CA GLY A 3 12.20 -4.27 -5.01
C GLY A 3 10.78 -4.85 -5.13
N HIS A 4 9.74 -4.07 -4.82
CA HIS A 4 8.36 -4.52 -5.02
C HIS A 4 8.01 -4.73 -6.50
N ILE A 5 8.45 -3.84 -7.40
CA ILE A 5 8.23 -3.99 -8.85
C ILE A 5 8.98 -5.23 -9.36
N GLN A 6 10.19 -5.48 -8.86
CA GLN A 6 10.93 -6.72 -9.13
C GLN A 6 10.19 -7.96 -8.61
N CYS A 7 9.63 -7.89 -7.39
CA CYS A 7 8.82 -8.96 -6.84
C CYS A 7 7.55 -9.21 -7.67
N VAL A 8 6.84 -8.16 -8.09
CA VAL A 8 5.66 -8.28 -8.97
C VAL A 8 6.05 -8.98 -10.27
N ASN A 9 7.11 -8.54 -10.94
CA ASN A 9 7.53 -9.13 -12.21
C ASN A 9 8.04 -10.57 -12.05
N GLY A 10 8.73 -10.88 -10.95
CA GLY A 10 9.32 -12.19 -10.69
C GLY A 10 8.32 -13.22 -10.17
N TYR A 11 7.40 -12.83 -9.28
CA TYR A 11 6.59 -13.76 -8.48
C TYR A 11 5.09 -13.69 -8.75
N SER A 12 4.57 -12.71 -9.49
CA SER A 12 3.11 -12.60 -9.73
C SER A 12 2.50 -13.86 -10.35
N LYS A 13 3.19 -14.48 -11.32
CA LYS A 13 2.72 -15.70 -11.99
C LYS A 13 2.73 -16.91 -11.06
N ASP A 14 3.78 -17.06 -10.28
CA ASP A 14 3.94 -18.17 -9.34
C ASP A 14 2.92 -18.06 -8.20
N LEU A 15 2.70 -16.85 -7.66
CA LEU A 15 1.66 -16.61 -6.67
C LEU A 15 0.26 -16.83 -7.26
N ALA A 16 -0.02 -16.34 -8.48
CA ALA A 16 -1.31 -16.58 -9.12
C ALA A 16 -1.60 -18.08 -9.24
N LYS A 17 -0.61 -18.86 -9.69
CA LYS A 17 -0.70 -20.32 -9.77
C LYS A 17 -0.92 -20.95 -8.38
N ALA A 18 -0.18 -20.50 -7.37
CA ALA A 18 -0.30 -20.99 -5.99
C ALA A 18 -1.67 -20.70 -5.36
N VAL A 19 -2.33 -19.60 -5.73
CA VAL A 19 -3.71 -19.30 -5.28
C VAL A 19 -4.69 -20.36 -5.78
N PHE A 20 -4.59 -20.75 -7.05
CA PHE A 20 -5.50 -21.74 -7.65
C PHE A 20 -5.18 -23.18 -7.26
N GLU A 21 -3.90 -23.51 -7.08
CA GLU A 21 -3.45 -24.87 -6.76
C GLU A 21 -3.56 -25.20 -5.28
N GLN A 22 -3.02 -24.34 -4.40
CA GLN A 22 -2.94 -24.63 -2.96
C GLN A 22 -4.19 -24.17 -2.21
N LYS A 23 -4.94 -23.21 -2.77
CA LYS A 23 -6.22 -22.70 -2.24
C LYS A 23 -6.18 -22.29 -0.76
N THR A 24 -5.02 -21.84 -0.27
CA THR A 24 -4.88 -21.34 1.09
C THR A 24 -5.18 -19.84 1.14
N MET A 25 -5.81 -19.39 2.23
CA MET A 25 -6.06 -17.96 2.46
C MET A 25 -4.76 -17.15 2.51
N MET A 26 -3.66 -17.76 2.96
CA MET A 26 -2.34 -17.14 2.99
C MET A 26 -1.80 -16.82 1.59
N ASN A 27 -1.91 -17.74 0.64
CA ASN A 27 -1.44 -17.51 -0.73
C ASN A 27 -2.28 -16.45 -1.44
N PHE A 28 -3.58 -16.42 -1.15
CA PHE A 28 -4.47 -15.39 -1.65
C PHE A 28 -4.10 -14.00 -1.10
N ASP A 29 -3.90 -13.88 0.21
CA ASP A 29 -3.50 -12.61 0.83
C ASP A 29 -2.13 -12.11 0.30
N ALA A 30 -1.15 -13.01 0.19
CA ALA A 30 0.16 -12.69 -0.39
C ALA A 30 0.05 -12.21 -1.85
N PHE A 31 -0.87 -12.79 -2.63
CA PHE A 31 -1.12 -12.38 -4.01
C PHE A 31 -1.80 -11.01 -4.07
N LEU A 32 -2.77 -10.72 -3.19
CA LEU A 32 -3.36 -9.38 -3.11
C LEU A 32 -2.32 -8.32 -2.70
N TYR A 33 -1.43 -8.66 -1.76
CA TYR A 33 -0.37 -7.77 -1.32
C TYR A 33 0.59 -7.36 -2.45
N ILE A 34 1.03 -8.33 -3.27
CA ILE A 34 1.96 -8.03 -4.36
C ILE A 34 1.31 -7.14 -5.43
N LEU A 35 0.00 -7.29 -5.66
CA LEU A 35 -0.78 -6.45 -6.56
C LEU A 35 -1.04 -5.03 -6.04
N GLY A 36 -0.78 -4.75 -4.76
CA GLY A 36 -1.05 -3.45 -4.16
C GLY A 36 -0.39 -2.27 -4.88
N ILE A 37 0.88 -2.41 -5.30
CA ILE A 37 1.57 -1.34 -6.05
C ILE A 37 0.98 -1.14 -7.46
N PRO A 38 0.82 -2.19 -8.30
CA PRO A 38 0.14 -2.05 -9.58
C PRO A 38 -1.25 -1.41 -9.49
N ILE A 39 -2.06 -1.82 -8.51
CA ILE A 39 -3.40 -1.26 -8.30
C ILE A 39 -3.33 0.23 -7.92
N MET A 40 -2.40 0.61 -7.03
CA MET A 40 -2.20 2.01 -6.68
C MET A 40 -1.81 2.85 -7.91
N ILE A 41 -0.88 2.39 -8.75
CA ILE A 41 -0.46 3.10 -9.97
C ILE A 41 -1.66 3.28 -10.91
N LEU A 42 -2.41 2.20 -11.15
CA LEU A 42 -3.62 2.24 -11.98
C LEU A 42 -4.64 3.25 -11.43
N THR A 43 -4.83 3.27 -10.12
CA THR A 43 -5.80 4.18 -9.49
C THR A 43 -5.39 5.64 -9.60
N LEU A 44 -4.09 5.96 -9.42
CA LEU A 44 -3.58 7.32 -9.63
C LEU A 44 -3.73 7.76 -11.08
N LEU A 45 -3.51 6.85 -12.04
CA LEU A 45 -3.71 7.13 -13.46
C LEU A 45 -5.18 7.42 -13.77
N LEU A 46 -6.11 6.63 -13.23
CA LEU A 46 -7.55 6.84 -13.39
C LEU A 46 -8.01 8.19 -12.81
N LEU A 47 -7.47 8.61 -11.66
CA LEU A 47 -7.75 9.94 -11.11
C LEU A 47 -7.21 11.05 -12.02
N GLY A 48 -6.01 10.87 -12.58
CA GLY A 48 -5.44 11.79 -13.57
C GLY A 48 -6.32 11.92 -14.81
N VAL A 49 -6.75 10.79 -15.39
CA VAL A 49 -7.64 10.75 -16.56
C VAL A 49 -8.99 11.41 -16.26
N ASN A 50 -9.60 11.13 -15.11
CA ASN A 50 -10.83 11.81 -14.68
C ASN A 50 -10.64 13.32 -14.58
N THR A 51 -9.49 13.78 -14.08
CA THR A 51 -9.17 15.22 -14.01
C THR A 51 -9.04 15.83 -15.40
N VAL A 52 -8.41 15.13 -16.34
CA VAL A 52 -8.30 15.57 -17.74
C VAL A 52 -9.67 15.68 -18.39
N PHE A 53 -10.56 14.69 -18.22
CA PHE A 53 -11.92 14.76 -18.75
C PHE A 53 -12.74 15.92 -18.18
N TYR A 54 -12.56 16.23 -16.89
CA TYR A 54 -13.14 17.43 -16.30
C TYR A 54 -12.61 18.71 -16.97
N LEU A 55 -11.30 18.82 -17.19
CA LEU A 55 -10.69 19.99 -17.85
C LEU A 55 -11.12 20.14 -19.32
N MET A 56 -11.45 19.03 -19.99
CA MET A 56 -11.98 19.02 -21.36
C MET A 56 -13.48 19.35 -21.43
N GLY A 57 -14.14 19.55 -20.29
CA GLY A 57 -15.58 19.85 -20.22
C GLY A 57 -16.48 18.63 -20.43
N GLU A 58 -15.91 17.43 -20.49
CA GLU A 58 -16.68 16.18 -20.67
C GLU A 58 -17.31 15.68 -19.36
N MET A 59 -16.87 16.22 -18.21
CA MET A 59 -17.32 15.77 -16.90
C MET A 59 -17.67 16.93 -15.97
N SER A 60 -18.70 16.76 -15.14
CA SER A 60 -19.10 17.74 -14.14
C SER A 60 -18.16 17.75 -12.93
N ILE A 61 -18.13 18.87 -12.19
CA ILE A 61 -17.36 18.95 -10.94
C ILE A 61 -17.89 17.99 -9.86
N SER A 62 -19.19 17.69 -9.87
CA SER A 62 -19.80 16.69 -8.98
C SER A 62 -19.28 15.29 -9.24
N ASP A 63 -19.15 14.90 -10.50
CA ASP A 63 -18.65 13.57 -10.87
C ASP A 63 -17.16 13.43 -10.51
N LEU A 64 -16.36 14.48 -10.74
CA LEU A 64 -14.98 14.52 -10.27
C LEU A 64 -14.91 14.35 -8.76
N GLY A 65 -15.72 15.13 -8.02
CA GLY A 65 -15.78 15.08 -6.56
C GLY A 65 -16.13 13.70 -6.03
N ILE A 66 -17.10 13.01 -6.64
CA ILE A 66 -17.49 11.64 -6.25
C ILE A 66 -16.34 10.65 -6.51
N ASN A 67 -15.64 10.76 -7.64
CA ASN A 67 -14.51 9.88 -7.94
C ASN A 67 -13.37 10.04 -6.93
N TYR A 68 -13.03 11.29 -6.59
CA TYR A 68 -12.02 11.60 -5.58
C TYR A 68 -12.45 11.13 -4.18
N LEU A 69 -13.72 11.35 -3.81
CA LEU A 69 -14.25 10.88 -2.54
C LEU A 69 -14.22 9.36 -2.42
N ARG A 70 -14.62 8.64 -3.48
CA ARG A 70 -14.56 7.17 -3.54
C ARG A 70 -13.12 6.68 -3.37
N TYR A 71 -12.16 7.33 -4.02
CA TYR A 71 -10.75 7.00 -3.86
C TYR A 71 -10.27 7.20 -2.42
N ILE A 72 -10.55 8.36 -1.83
CA ILE A 72 -10.16 8.67 -0.45
C ILE A 72 -10.80 7.66 0.51
N PHE A 73 -12.09 7.38 0.33
CA PHE A 73 -12.81 6.42 1.14
C PHE A 73 -12.21 5.01 1.03
N ALA A 74 -12.03 4.51 -0.19
CA ALA A 74 -11.51 3.16 -0.42
C ALA A 74 -10.06 3.00 0.05
N THR A 75 -9.22 4.02 -0.09
CA THR A 75 -7.79 3.95 0.19
C THR A 75 -7.46 4.21 1.65
N PHE A 76 -8.15 5.16 2.28
CA PHE A 76 -7.83 5.57 3.65
C PHE A 76 -8.84 5.02 4.65
N ILE A 77 -10.15 5.15 4.37
CA ILE A 77 -11.19 4.85 5.35
C ILE A 77 -11.44 3.35 5.46
N THR A 78 -11.61 2.64 4.33
CA THR A 78 -11.91 1.21 4.33
C THR A 78 -10.88 0.37 5.10
N PRO A 79 -9.56 0.57 4.95
CA PRO A 79 -8.56 -0.20 5.71
C PRO A 79 -8.55 0.13 7.21
N MET A 80 -8.88 1.37 7.58
CA MET A 80 -9.04 1.73 8.99
C MET A 80 -10.25 1.03 9.60
N LEU A 81 -11.38 0.98 8.87
CA LEU A 81 -12.58 0.27 9.30
C LEU A 81 -12.35 -1.24 9.38
N SER A 82 -11.66 -1.83 8.39
CA SER A 82 -11.32 -3.26 8.42
C SER A 82 -10.39 -3.59 9.58
N ALA A 83 -9.40 -2.75 9.88
CA ALA A 83 -8.53 -2.91 11.05
C ALA A 83 -9.34 -2.90 12.36
N ILE A 84 -10.27 -1.96 12.52
CA ILE A 84 -11.17 -1.93 13.68
C ILE A 84 -12.01 -3.22 13.75
N GLY A 85 -12.57 -3.65 12.62
CA GLY A 85 -13.34 -4.89 12.53
C GLY A 85 -12.54 -6.12 12.97
N ILE A 86 -11.30 -6.25 12.50
CA ILE A 86 -10.40 -7.37 12.88
C ILE A 86 -10.10 -7.33 14.38
N ILE A 87 -9.79 -6.16 14.95
CA ILE A 87 -9.51 -6.02 16.40
C ILE A 87 -10.71 -6.46 17.24
N LEU A 88 -11.92 -6.08 16.81
CA LEU A 88 -13.16 -6.48 17.48
C LEU A 88 -13.41 -7.98 17.35
N LEU A 89 -13.19 -8.56 16.17
CA LEU A 89 -13.32 -10.01 15.93
C LEU A 89 -12.31 -10.83 16.74
N GLU A 90 -11.09 -10.33 16.91
CA GLU A 90 -10.07 -10.93 17.76
C GLU A 90 -10.30 -10.70 19.27
N GLY A 91 -11.35 -9.95 19.65
CA GLY A 91 -11.65 -9.61 21.05
C GLY A 91 -10.58 -8.74 21.72
N LYS A 92 -9.72 -8.07 20.94
CA LYS A 92 -8.62 -7.24 21.46
C LYS A 92 -9.12 -5.84 21.84
N LYS A 93 -8.39 -5.19 22.75
CA LYS A 93 -8.70 -3.81 23.17
C LYS A 93 -8.26 -2.81 22.10
N LEU A 94 -9.12 -1.88 21.72
CA LEU A 94 -8.82 -0.81 20.74
C LEU A 94 -7.89 0.28 21.30
N LYS A 95 -7.90 0.48 22.62
CA LYS A 95 -7.16 1.55 23.32
C LYS A 95 -5.63 1.55 23.11
N PRO A 96 -4.93 0.42 22.96
CA PRO A 96 -3.52 0.44 22.54
C PRO A 96 -3.31 0.69 21.04
N MET A 97 -4.30 0.40 20.18
CA MET A 97 -4.14 0.36 18.72
C MET A 97 -4.63 1.62 17.99
N TRP A 98 -5.41 2.51 18.63
CA TRP A 98 -5.95 3.71 18.00
C TRP A 98 -4.89 4.62 17.37
N LYS A 99 -3.70 4.74 17.98
CA LYS A 99 -2.60 5.53 17.42
C LYS A 99 -2.15 4.99 16.06
N ALA A 100 -2.10 3.67 15.91
CA ALA A 100 -1.75 3.03 14.64
C ALA A 100 -2.81 3.30 13.57
N ILE A 101 -4.09 3.22 13.94
CA ILE A 101 -5.21 3.52 13.04
C ILE A 101 -5.15 4.98 12.56
N LEU A 102 -4.93 5.94 13.47
CA LEU A 102 -4.82 7.35 13.10
C LEU A 102 -3.54 7.72 12.34
N MET A 103 -2.44 6.98 12.55
CA MET A 103 -1.21 7.16 11.78
C MET A 103 -1.30 6.57 10.37
N TYR A 104 -2.28 5.70 10.10
CA TYR A 104 -2.41 5.02 8.81
C TYR A 104 -2.52 5.99 7.62
N PRO A 105 -3.34 7.07 7.65
CA PRO A 105 -3.40 8.01 6.54
C PRO A 105 -2.09 8.76 6.30
N ILE A 106 -1.35 9.10 7.36
CA ILE A 106 -0.05 9.78 7.25
C ILE A 106 0.99 8.84 6.64
N PHE A 107 0.99 7.59 7.09
CA PHE A 107 1.83 6.53 6.53
C PHE A 107 1.52 6.31 5.05
N MET A 108 0.24 6.14 4.69
CA MET A 108 -0.18 5.93 3.31
C MET A 108 0.09 7.14 2.41
N GLY A 109 -0.10 8.37 2.92
CA GLY A 109 0.25 9.59 2.19
C GLY A 109 1.76 9.66 1.89
N SER A 110 2.59 9.41 2.90
CA SER A 110 4.05 9.32 2.74
C SER A 110 4.43 8.22 1.75
N TRP A 111 3.76 7.07 1.82
CA TRP A 111 3.97 5.94 0.93
C TRP A 111 3.67 6.30 -0.53
N ILE A 112 2.54 6.96 -0.82
CA ILE A 112 2.19 7.41 -2.18
C ILE A 112 3.28 8.36 -2.73
N VAL A 113 3.72 9.34 -1.94
CA VAL A 113 4.75 10.31 -2.35
C VAL A 113 6.07 9.60 -2.68
N ILE A 114 6.50 8.67 -1.84
CA ILE A 114 7.73 7.89 -2.06
C ILE A 114 7.61 7.05 -3.34
N ASN A 115 6.44 6.43 -3.59
CA ASN A 115 6.23 5.64 -4.78
C ASN A 115 6.27 6.51 -6.06
N ILE A 116 5.62 7.68 -6.06
CA ILE A 116 5.69 8.62 -7.19
C ILE A 116 7.14 9.05 -7.44
N LYS A 117 7.87 9.44 -6.39
CA LYS A 117 9.30 9.81 -6.51
C LYS A 117 10.14 8.67 -7.09
N SER A 118 9.88 7.43 -6.68
CA SER A 118 10.62 6.26 -7.16
C SER A 118 10.34 5.93 -8.63
N ILE A 119 9.17 6.28 -9.17
CA ILE A 119 8.84 6.11 -10.60
C ILE A 119 9.53 7.20 -11.43
N LEU A 120 9.45 8.46 -10.99
CA LEU A 120 10.00 9.60 -11.73
C LEU A 120 11.54 9.64 -11.69
N PHE A 121 12.14 9.28 -10.56
CA PHE A 121 13.59 9.30 -10.35
C PHE A 121 14.08 7.93 -9.85
N PRO A 122 14.21 6.93 -10.75
CA PRO A 122 14.62 5.59 -10.36
C PRO A 122 16.09 5.57 -9.94
N ASN A 123 16.34 5.48 -8.63
CA ASN A 123 17.69 5.29 -8.12
C ASN A 123 18.03 3.79 -8.10
N LYS A 124 18.88 3.36 -9.05
CA LYS A 124 19.26 1.94 -9.25
C LYS A 124 20.46 1.52 -8.39
N LYS A 125 21.06 2.44 -7.64
CA LYS A 125 22.20 2.14 -6.78
C LYS A 125 21.66 1.61 -5.44
N TRP A 126 21.87 0.32 -5.21
CA TRP A 126 21.71 -0.25 -3.88
C TRP A 126 22.93 0.17 -3.05
N ASP A 127 22.76 1.21 -2.24
CA ASP A 127 23.76 1.56 -1.25
C ASP A 127 23.64 0.55 -0.11
N LYS A 128 24.69 -0.26 0.08
CA LYS A 128 24.77 -1.20 1.20
C LYS A 128 24.60 -0.42 2.50
N ILE A 129 23.59 -0.77 3.29
CA ILE A 129 23.51 -0.29 4.67
C ILE A 129 24.74 -0.88 5.38
N THR A 130 25.72 -0.03 5.68
CA THR A 130 26.89 -0.42 6.45
C THR A 130 26.45 -0.60 7.89
N HIS A 131 26.26 -1.85 8.31
CA HIS A 131 26.09 -2.19 9.71
C HIS A 131 27.44 -1.96 10.42
N SER A 132 27.68 -0.72 10.86
CA SER A 132 28.90 -0.30 11.56
C SER A 132 28.89 -0.66 13.04
N LYS A 133 27.75 -1.10 13.57
CA LYS A 133 27.59 -1.55 14.95
C LYS A 133 27.08 -2.99 14.97
N SER A 134 27.96 -3.91 15.33
CA SER A 134 27.60 -5.21 15.87
C SER A 134 27.48 -5.05 17.38
N VAL A 135 26.28 -4.77 17.88
CA VAL A 135 26.04 -4.81 19.33
C VAL A 135 25.87 -6.28 19.69
N GLY A 136 26.77 -6.79 20.53
CA GLY A 136 26.67 -8.15 21.06
C GLY A 136 25.48 -8.26 22.02
N ILE A 137 24.86 -9.43 22.12
CA ILE A 137 23.75 -9.67 23.06
C ILE A 137 24.18 -9.36 24.51
N ASP A 138 25.46 -9.52 24.83
CA ASP A 138 26.04 -9.22 26.14
C ASP A 138 26.08 -7.71 26.47
N GLU A 139 26.06 -6.83 25.46
CA GLU A 139 26.07 -5.37 25.64
C GLU A 139 24.68 -4.78 25.88
N ILE A 140 23.61 -5.56 25.69
CA ILE A 140 22.21 -5.12 25.82
C ILE A 140 21.69 -5.24 27.26
N ASN A 141 22.43 -5.94 28.15
CA ASN A 141 22.05 -6.18 29.55
C ASN A 141 22.78 -5.25 30.55
N HIS A 142 22.67 -3.93 30.39
CA HIS A 142 23.05 -2.97 31.42
C HIS A 142 22.03 -1.85 31.60
#